data_AF-A0A536VQN8-F1
#
_entry.id   AF-A0A536VQN8-F1
#
_cell.length_a   1.000
_cell.length_b   1.000
_cell.length_c   1.000
_cell.angle_alpha   90.00
_cell.angle_beta   90.00
_cell.angle_gamma   90.00
#
_symmetry.space_group_name_H-M   'P 1'
#
loop_
_entity.id
_entity.type
_entity.pdbx_description
1 polymer ?
#
loop_
_entity_poly.entity_id
_entity_poly.type
_entity_poly.pdbx_seq_one_letter_code
_entity_poly.pdbx_strand_id
1 'polypeptide(L)' 'MAIIERVELSLVNLTPKIKRTDAIQSFVSQETPMLRVFDRDG' A
#
# COMPACT_ATOMS: atom_id res chain seq x y z
N MET A 1 21.09 -3.91 18.09
CA MET A 1 20.44 -4.01 16.76
C MET A 1 19.04 -4.53 16.98
N ALA A 2 18.03 -3.88 16.38
CA ALA A 2 16.66 -4.39 16.43
C ALA A 2 16.58 -5.72 15.66
N ILE A 3 15.85 -6.69 16.20
CA ILE A 3 15.59 -7.98 15.56
C ILE A 3 14.19 -7.90 14.96
N ILE A 4 14.09 -8.04 13.65
CA ILE A 4 12.81 -8.12 12.94
C ILE A 4 12.22 -9.51 13.19
N GLU A 5 11.04 -9.58 13.78
CA GLU A 5 10.38 -10.84 14.15
C GLU A 5 9.21 -11.18 13.24
N ARG A 6 8.55 -10.16 12.69
CA ARG A 6 7.40 -10.34 11.80
C ARG A 6 7.40 -9.30 10.70
N VAL A 7 7.03 -9.74 9.50
CA VAL A 7 6.79 -8.89 8.35
C VAL A 7 5.42 -9.24 7.78
N GLU A 8 4.62 -8.22 7.52
CA GLU A 8 3.31 -8.36 6.91
C GLU A 8 3.24 -7.55 5.62
N LEU A 9 2.72 -8.16 4.55
CA LEU A 9 2.48 -7.52 3.27
C LEU A 9 0.97 -7.52 3.00
N SER A 10 0.45 -6.35 2.65
CA SER A 10 -0.96 -6.19 2.27
C SER A 10 -1.06 -5.31 1.03
N LEU A 11 -2.05 -5.55 0.18
CA LEU A 11 -2.36 -4.67 -0.94
C LEU A 11 -3.47 -3.72 -0.53
N VAL A 12 -3.21 -2.42 -0.61
CA VAL A 12 -4.17 -1.37 -0.24
C VAL A 12 -4.64 -0.67 -1.50
N ASN A 13 -5.94 -0.67 -1.72
CA ASN A 13 -6.58 0.08 -2.79
C ASN A 13 -6.93 1.48 -2.31
N LEU A 14 -6.24 2.48 -2.85
CA LEU A 14 -6.48 3.88 -2.55
C LEU A 14 -7.35 4.50 -3.63
N THR A 15 -8.58 4.83 -3.27
CA THR A 15 -9.49 5.55 -4.17
C THR A 15 -8.93 6.96 -4.44
N PRO A 16 -8.81 7.37 -5.71
CA PRO A 16 -8.27 8.68 -6.04
C PRO A 16 -9.17 9.80 -5.52
N LYS A 17 -8.57 10.86 -4.97
CA LYS A 17 -9.30 12.02 -4.42
C LYS A 17 -10.10 12.79 -5.49
N ILE A 18 -9.63 12.73 -6.74
CA ILE A 18 -10.29 13.32 -7.89
C ILE A 18 -10.30 12.27 -8.99
N LYS A 19 -11.45 12.05 -9.61
CA LYS A 19 -11.60 11.09 -10.70
C LYS A 19 -10.71 11.51 -11.87
N ARG A 20 -9.67 10.72 -12.15
CA ARG A 20 -8.83 10.90 -13.35
C ARG A 20 -9.40 10.04 -14.47
N THR A 21 -10.02 10.72 -15.43
CA THR A 21 -10.50 10.09 -16.65
C THR A 21 -9.64 10.68 -17.76
N ASP A 22 -8.69 9.91 -18.29
CA ASP A 22 -7.99 10.29 -19.50
C ASP A 22 -8.58 9.52 -20.70
N ALA A 23 -8.19 9.90 -21.91
CA ALA A 23 -8.76 9.39 -23.15
C ALA A 23 -8.37 7.93 -23.48
N ILE A 24 -7.47 7.32 -22.70
CA ILE A 24 -6.88 6.01 -22.98
C ILE A 24 -7.09 5.04 -21.80
N GLN A 25 -7.13 5.55 -20.57
CA GLN A 25 -7.32 4.79 -19.34
C GLN A 25 -8.14 5.56 -18.29
N SER A 26 -9.04 4.85 -17.63
CA SER A 26 -9.66 5.30 -16.39
C SER A 26 -8.78 4.89 -15.22
N PHE A 27 -8.24 5.84 -14.47
CA PHE A 27 -7.48 5.55 -13.25
C PHE A 27 -8.47 5.26 -12.11
N VAL A 28 -8.86 4.00 -11.95
CA VAL A 28 -9.96 3.59 -11.04
C VAL A 28 -9.52 3.55 -9.58
N SER A 29 -8.33 3.02 -9.30
CA SER A 29 -7.76 2.88 -7.95
C SER A 29 -6.24 2.84 -8.05
N GLN A 30 -5.56 3.36 -7.04
CA GLN A 30 -4.13 3.13 -6.87
C GLN A 30 -3.93 1.91 -5.97
N GLU A 31 -3.51 0.79 -6.56
CA GLU A 31 -3.15 -0.42 -5.84
C GLU A 31 -1.73 -0.26 -5.27
N THR A 32 -1.60 -0.18 -3.95
CA THR A 32 -0.34 0.12 -3.26
C THR A 32 0.03 -1.02 -2.32
N PRO A 33 1.16 -1.71 -2.52
CA PRO A 33 1.66 -2.67 -1.55
C PRO A 33 2.12 -1.94 -0.28
N MET A 34 1.57 -2.34 0.87
CA MET A 34 1.90 -1.80 2.19
C MET A 34 2.64 -2.87 2.99
N LEU A 35 3.87 -2.53 3.39
CA LEU A 35 4.73 -3.37 4.21
C LEU A 35 4.68 -2.91 5.66
N ARG A 36 4.41 -3.83 6.58
CA ARG A 36 4.55 -3.60 8.02
C ARG A 36 5.66 -4.50 8.56
N VAL A 37 6.61 -3.90 9.27
CA VAL A 37 7.75 -4.60 9.88
C VAL A 37 7.63 -4.42 11.38
N PHE A 38 7.66 -5.52 12.12
CA PHE A 38 7.63 -5.53 13.56
C PHE A 38 8.99 -6.01 14.05
N ASP A 39 9.62 -5.20 14.89
CA ASP A 39 10.74 -5.68 15.68
C ASP A 39 10.25 -6.40 16.94
N ARG A 40 11.19 -6.92 17.73
CA ARG A 40 10.91 -7.64 18.98
C ARG A 40 10.23 -6.78 20.05
N ASP A 41 10.41 -5.46 19.99
CA ASP A 41 9.89 -4.52 20.99
C ASP A 41 8.47 -4.03 20.62
N GLY A 42 8.01 -4.28 19.39
CA GLY A 42 6.62 -4.12 18.93
C GLY A 42 6.32 -2.81 18.23
#